data_AF-A0A4R6TJQ2-F1
#
_entry.id   AF-A0A4R6TJQ2-F1
#
_cell.length_a   1.000
_cell.length_b   1.000
_cell.length_c   1.000
_cell.angle_alpha   90.00
_cell.angle_beta   90.00
_cell.angle_gamma   90.00
#
_symmetry.space_group_name_H-M   'P 1'
#
loop_
_entity.id
_entity.type
_entity.pdbx_description
1 polymer ?
#
loop_
_entity_poly.entity_id
_entity_poly.type
_entity_poly.pdbx_seq_one_letter_code
_entity_poly.pdbx_strand_id
1 'polypeptide(L)' 'MKNVRKIFDVVSVLFAIILVFWLTQINYSDLSFESNSSPYLGIITAVLFIAVMQFAKKTIKNKS' A
#
# COMPACT_ATOMS: atom_id res chain seq x y z
N MET A 1 -5.48 14.25 -17.77
CA MET A 1 -5.83 13.82 -16.39
C MET A 1 -6.40 12.40 -16.27
N LYS A 2 -7.24 11.91 -17.21
CA LYS A 2 -7.81 10.54 -17.13
C LYS A 2 -6.75 9.42 -17.11
N ASN A 3 -5.66 9.56 -17.87
CA ASN A 3 -4.58 8.55 -17.92
C ASN A 3 -3.78 8.49 -16.61
N VAL A 4 -3.45 9.64 -16.02
CA VAL A 4 -2.77 9.74 -14.71
C VAL A 4 -3.61 9.08 -13.62
N ARG A 5 -4.93 9.31 -13.65
CA ARG A 5 -5.86 8.70 -12.69
C ARG A 5 -5.91 7.17 -12.81
N LYS A 6 -5.91 6.65 -14.03
CA LYS A 6 -5.83 5.19 -14.29
C LYS A 6 -4.50 4.61 -13.79
N ILE A 7 -3.38 5.31 -13.99
CA ILE A 7 -2.07 4.86 -13.50
C ILE A 7 -2.08 4.75 -11.97
N PHE A 8 -2.60 5.74 -11.26
CA PHE A 8 -2.72 5.66 -9.79
C PHE A 8 -3.59 4.50 -9.32
N ASP A 9 -4.65 4.17 -10.06
CA ASP A 9 -5.50 3.01 -9.73
C ASP A 9 -4.74 1.69 -9.94
N VAL A 10 -4.03 1.53 -11.05
CA VAL A 10 -3.21 0.33 -11.32
C VAL A 10 -2.11 0.17 -10.27
N VAL A 11 -1.38 1.25 -9.95
CA VAL A 11 -0.33 1.23 -8.92
C VAL A 11 -0.91 0.91 -7.54
N SER A 12 -2.05 1.48 -7.18
CA SER A 12 -2.71 1.19 -5.90
C SER A 12 -3.13 -0.28 -5.79
N VAL A 13 -3.63 -0.87 -6.87
CA VAL A 13 -3.97 -2.31 -6.92
C VAL A 13 -2.73 -3.17 -6.77
N LEU A 14 -1.61 -2.83 -7.43
CA LEU A 14 -0.35 -3.55 -7.28
C LEU A 14 0.14 -3.53 -5.82
N PHE A 15 0.11 -2.37 -5.17
CA PHE A 15 0.47 -2.28 -3.74
C PHE A 15 -0.51 -3.01 -2.82
N ALA A 16 -1.79 -3.11 -3.18
CA ALA A 16 -2.74 -3.92 -2.43
C ALA A 16 -2.41 -5.42 -2.50
N ILE A 17 -1.93 -5.90 -3.65
CA ILE A 17 -1.45 -7.30 -3.79
C ILE A 17 -0.19 -7.51 -2.93
N ILE A 18 0.76 -6.56 -2.97
CA ILE A 18 1.97 -6.60 -2.14
C ILE A 18 1.63 -6.59 -0.64
N LEU A 19 0.60 -5.84 -0.24
CA LEU A 19 0.11 -5.83 1.14
C LEU A 19 -0.40 -7.22 1.56
N VAL A 20 -1.20 -7.88 0.72
CA VAL A 20 -1.67 -9.24 0.97
C VAL A 20 -0.49 -10.21 1.08
N PHE A 21 0.51 -10.08 0.20
CA PHE A 21 1.73 -10.89 0.27
C PHE A 21 2.45 -10.74 1.62
N TRP A 22 2.64 -9.52 2.11
CA TRP A 22 3.28 -9.31 3.41
C TRP A 22 2.45 -9.86 4.58
N LEU A 23 1.13 -9.77 4.51
CA LEU A 23 0.25 -10.38 5.53
C LEU A 23 0.46 -11.89 5.60
N THR A 24 0.65 -12.59 4.47
CA THR A 24 0.92 -14.04 4.49
C THR A 24 2.27 -14.43 5.07
N GLN A 25 3.21 -13.49 5.15
CA GLN A 25 4.57 -13.71 5.68
C GLN A 25 4.66 -13.45 7.19
N ILE A 26 3.58 -12.98 7.83
CA ILE A 26 3.56 -12.78 9.28
C ILE A 26 3.70 -14.13 9.99
N ASN A 27 4.63 -14.19 10.93
CA ASN A 27 4.68 -15.27 11.89
C ASN A 27 3.55 -15.12 12.91
N TYR A 28 2.43 -15.82 12.67
CA TYR A 28 1.29 -15.76 13.57
C TYR A 28 1.50 -16.50 14.92
N SER A 29 2.57 -17.29 15.05
CA SER A 29 2.90 -17.98 16.31
C SER A 29 3.61 -17.08 17.32
N ASP A 30 4.29 -16.03 16.85
CA ASP A 30 4.91 -15.00 17.66
C ASP A 30 4.74 -13.67 16.95
N LEU A 31 3.92 -12.78 17.50
CA LEU A 31 3.60 -11.46 16.93
C LEU A 31 4.59 -10.37 17.34
N SER A 32 5.68 -10.72 18.04
CA SER A 32 6.70 -9.76 18.44
C SER A 32 7.30 -9.02 17.24
N PHE A 33 7.76 -7.79 17.48
CA PHE A 33 8.38 -6.99 16.43
C PHE A 33 9.69 -7.62 15.95
N GLU A 34 10.43 -8.32 16.81
CA GLU A 34 11.70 -8.96 16.42
C GLU A 34 11.48 -10.04 15.35
N SER A 35 10.46 -10.89 15.52
CA SER A 35 10.17 -11.98 14.58
C SER A 35 9.41 -11.53 13.33
N ASN A 36 8.80 -10.34 13.33
CA ASN A 36 7.97 -9.83 12.22
C ASN A 36 8.42 -8.48 11.68
N SER A 37 9.62 -7.99 12.03
CA SER A 37 10.12 -6.67 11.64
C SER A 37 10.01 -6.42 10.14
N SER A 38 10.40 -7.39 9.31
CA SER A 38 10.31 -7.30 7.85
C SER A 38 8.85 -7.26 7.34
N PRO A 39 7.96 -8.22 7.66
CA PRO A 39 6.54 -8.14 7.32
C PRO A 39 5.86 -6.84 7.76
N TYR A 40 6.11 -6.38 8.97
CA TYR A 40 5.51 -5.14 9.49
C TYR A 40 5.97 -3.90 8.72
N LEU A 41 7.26 -3.78 8.44
CA LEU A 41 7.78 -2.67 7.62
C LEU A 41 7.23 -2.72 6.18
N GLY A 42 7.08 -3.92 5.62
CA GLY A 42 6.45 -4.14 4.32
C GLY A 42 4.98 -3.69 4.28
N ILE A 43 4.20 -4.07 5.28
CA ILE A 43 2.80 -3.66 5.44
C ILE A 43 2.68 -2.15 5.58
N ILE A 44 3.45 -1.54 6.50
CA ILE A 44 3.41 -0.10 6.73
C ILE A 44 3.74 0.65 5.44
N THR A 45 4.79 0.23 4.73
CA THR A 45 5.19 0.85 3.47
C THR A 45 4.09 0.74 2.40
N ALA A 46 3.48 -0.45 2.24
CA ALA A 46 2.40 -0.65 1.29
C ALA A 46 1.17 0.20 1.62
N VAL A 47 0.77 0.28 2.90
CA VAL A 47 -0.34 1.13 3.35
C VAL A 47 -0.07 2.60 3.05
N LEU A 48 1.14 3.10 3.38
CA LEU A 48 1.52 4.49 3.15
C LEU A 48 1.49 4.83 1.66
N PHE A 49 2.03 3.95 0.80
CA PHE A 49 2.00 4.16 -0.65
C PHE A 49 0.57 4.23 -1.20
N ILE A 50 -0.30 3.31 -0.80
CA ILE A 50 -1.72 3.34 -1.20
C ILE A 50 -2.37 4.65 -0.74
N ALA A 51 -2.14 5.06 0.51
CA ALA A 51 -2.70 6.29 1.06
C ALA A 51 -2.24 7.53 0.29
N VAL A 52 -0.93 7.64 -0.01
CA VAL A 52 -0.36 8.75 -0.79
C VAL A 52 -0.94 8.80 -2.20
N MET A 53 -1.05 7.65 -2.88
CA MET A 53 -1.62 7.60 -4.23
C MET A 53 -3.09 8.03 -4.24
N GLN A 54 -3.88 7.61 -3.26
CA GLN A 54 -5.28 8.02 -3.16
C GLN A 54 -5.43 9.50 -2.80
N PHE A 55 -4.55 10.03 -1.94
CA PHE A 55 -4.54 11.46 -1.61
C PHE A 55 -4.15 12.31 -2.83
N ALA A 56 -3.11 11.92 -3.56
CA ALA A 56 -2.69 12.57 -4.80
C ALA A 56 -3.83 12.55 -5.84
N LYS A 57 -4.50 11.41 -6.00
CA LYS A 57 -5.69 11.25 -6.87
C LYS A 57 -6.81 12.22 -6.49
N LYS A 58 -7.12 12.35 -5.19
CA LYS A 58 -8.16 13.27 -4.68
C LYS A 58 -7.80 14.73 -4.97
N THR A 59 -6.54 15.12 -4.76
CA THR A 59 -6.05 16.47 -5.04
C THR A 59 -6.17 16.84 -6.52
N ILE A 60 -5.84 15.92 -7.44
CA ILE A 60 -6.02 16.16 -8.88
C ILE A 60 -7.50 16.29 -9.25
N LYS A 61 -8.39 15.48 -8.65
CA LYS A 61 -9.84 15.59 -8.89
C LYS A 61 -10.39 16.97 -8.48
N ASN A 62 -9.95 17.52 -7.36
CA ASN A 62 -10.45 18.80 -6.85
C ASN A 62 -9.90 20.03 -7.61
N LYS A 63 -8.83 19.87 -8.40
CA LYS A 63 -8.27 20.93 -9.26
C LYS A 63 -8.76 20.89 -10.71
N SER A 64 -9.51 19.85 -11.09
CA SER A 64 -10.08 19.63 -12.44
C SER A 64 -11.54 20.03 -12.51
#